data_AF-A0A6J4QDY8-F1
#
_entry.id   AF-A0A6J4QDY8-F1
#
_cell.length_a   1.000
_cell.length_b   1.000
_cell.length_c   1.000
_cell.angle_alpha   90.00
_cell.angle_beta   90.00
_cell.angle_gamma   90.00
#
_symmetry.space_group_name_H-M   'P 1'
#
loop_
_entity.id
_entity.type
_entity.pdbx_description
1 polymer ?
#
loop_
_entity_poly.entity_id
_entity_poly.type
_entity_poly.pdbx_seq_one_letter_code
_entity_poly.pdbx_strand_id
1 'polypeptide(L)'
;MNNKVNKPAEYTDKAKQLGREGSASFEAIDVNTRIIELDPTRYDAYIRRGICYQKQWYLDDAEQDFQKVLELNPGNRIAADRLEEVMESKAEIEILKQKQKADTLKFQSSFSSSQNSFSTSDYHDFSLGWRKETPLYKLGYKITGRSRHQRWQILINRALPQLGLAEVAYTIANNRRVKKLPNDGEERYAHAIGEWEYDLARLKELFYDGSFFWPSTEVE
;
A
#
# COMPACT_ATOMS: atom_id res chain seq x y z
N MET A 1 17.16 43.33 12.22
CA MET A 1 15.82 43.44 11.60
C MET A 1 15.39 42.04 11.19
N ASN A 2 14.35 41.54 11.85
CA ASN A 2 13.90 40.15 11.80
C ASN A 2 13.32 39.81 10.42
N ASN A 3 14.08 39.06 9.62
CA ASN A 3 13.63 38.48 8.36
C ASN A 3 12.76 37.24 8.64
N LYS A 4 11.67 37.40 9.41
CA LYS A 4 10.57 36.42 9.47
C LYS A 4 9.75 36.56 8.19
N VAL A 5 10.39 36.29 7.05
CA VAL A 5 9.72 36.19 5.76
C VAL A 5 8.74 35.03 5.85
N ASN A 6 7.46 35.37 5.89
CA ASN A 6 6.25 34.67 5.46
C ASN A 6 6.30 33.16 5.07
N LYS A 7 6.95 32.31 5.87
CA LYS A 7 6.98 30.84 5.69
C LYS A 7 5.59 30.17 5.57
N PRO A 8 4.53 30.61 6.29
CA PRO A 8 3.22 29.95 6.21
C PRO A 8 2.58 30.02 4.81
N ALA A 9 2.78 31.12 4.09
CA ALA A 9 2.25 31.30 2.74
C ALA A 9 2.96 30.40 1.72
N GLU A 10 4.29 30.32 1.81
CA GLU A 10 5.12 29.46 0.94
C GLU A 10 4.77 27.97 1.08
N TYR A 11 4.59 27.48 2.32
CA TYR A 11 4.15 26.09 2.54
C TYR A 11 2.72 25.84 2.05
N THR A 12 1.84 26.84 2.16
CA THR A 12 0.45 26.73 1.71
C THR A 12 0.35 26.62 0.19
N ASP A 13 1.18 27.36 -0.56
CA ASP A 13 1.19 27.31 -2.02
C ASP A 13 1.84 26.02 -2.53
N LYS A 14 2.92 25.56 -1.90
CA LYS A 14 3.55 24.26 -2.19
C LYS A 14 2.58 23.09 -1.92
N ALA A 15 1.89 23.09 -0.77
CA ALA A 15 0.89 22.07 -0.43
C ALA A 15 -0.32 22.08 -1.38
N LYS A 16 -0.74 23.27 -1.86
CA LYS A 16 -1.79 23.40 -2.87
C LYS A 16 -1.35 22.86 -4.22
N GLN A 17 -0.11 23.14 -4.63
CA GLN A 17 0.45 22.64 -5.89
C GLN A 17 0.56 21.11 -5.88
N LEU A 18 1.14 20.52 -4.83
CA LEU A 18 1.25 19.07 -4.67
C LEU A 18 -0.13 18.38 -4.61
N GLY A 19 -1.11 19.03 -3.97
CA GLY A 19 -2.49 18.55 -3.96
C GLY A 19 -3.20 18.63 -5.33
N ARG A 20 -2.84 19.61 -6.18
CA ARG A 20 -3.38 19.78 -7.54
C ARG A 20 -2.73 18.84 -8.56
N GLU A 21 -1.47 18.48 -8.35
CA GLU A 21 -0.74 17.53 -9.21
C GLU A 21 -1.26 16.08 -9.08
N GLY A 22 -2.26 15.82 -8.24
CA GLY A 22 -2.84 14.49 -8.05
C GLY A 22 -1.89 13.49 -7.36
N SER A 23 -0.65 13.89 -7.13
CA SER A 23 0.41 13.13 -6.50
C SER A 23 0.21 13.13 -4.99
N ALA A 24 -0.42 12.07 -4.47
CA ALA A 24 -0.23 11.72 -3.07
C ALA A 24 1.21 11.24 -2.88
N SER A 25 2.14 12.19 -2.81
CA SER A 25 3.55 11.94 -2.55
C SER A 25 3.82 11.97 -1.04
N PHE A 26 4.91 11.31 -0.62
CA PHE A 26 5.44 11.47 0.73
C PHE A 26 5.85 12.92 1.01
N GLU A 27 6.32 13.66 0.00
CA GLU A 27 6.63 15.09 0.15
C GLU A 27 5.39 15.90 0.55
N ALA A 28 4.22 15.59 0.00
CA ALA A 28 2.97 16.24 0.39
C ALA A 28 2.61 15.95 1.86
N ILE A 29 2.91 14.75 2.36
CA ILE A 29 2.73 14.41 3.78
C ILE A 29 3.65 15.29 4.63
N ASP A 30 4.94 15.36 4.31
CA ASP A 30 5.93 16.12 5.08
C ASP A 30 5.59 17.62 5.13
N VAL A 31 5.19 18.21 4.00
CA VAL A 31 4.79 19.62 3.94
C VAL A 31 3.57 19.88 4.82
N ASN A 32 2.54 19.04 4.75
CA ASN A 32 1.33 19.25 5.58
C ASN A 32 1.59 18.97 7.05
N THR A 33 2.45 18.00 7.39
CA THR A 33 2.94 17.79 8.77
C THR A 33 3.59 19.07 9.29
N ARG A 34 4.45 19.72 8.50
CA ARG A 34 5.06 20.98 8.92
C ARG A 34 4.05 22.11 9.10
N ILE A 35 3.01 22.19 8.26
CA ILE A 35 1.92 23.17 8.44
C ILE A 35 1.18 22.92 9.76
N ILE A 36 0.88 21.65 10.07
CA ILE A 36 0.21 21.24 11.31
C ILE A 36 1.07 21.57 12.54
N GLU A 37 2.38 21.34 12.47
CA GLU A 37 3.30 21.72 13.57
C GLU A 37 3.35 23.23 13.82
N LEU A 38 3.22 24.03 12.75
CA LEU A 38 3.23 25.50 12.85
C LEU A 38 1.88 26.04 13.34
N ASP A 39 0.78 25.42 12.92
CA ASP A 39 -0.58 25.78 13.33
C ASP A 39 -1.47 24.52 13.38
N PRO A 40 -1.67 23.93 14.57
CA PRO A 40 -2.48 22.72 14.74
C PRO A 40 -3.98 22.90 14.50
N THR A 41 -4.45 24.13 14.25
CA THR A 41 -5.86 24.43 13.96
C THR A 41 -6.18 24.41 12.47
N ARG A 42 -5.16 24.23 11.62
CA ARG A 42 -5.26 24.16 10.15
C ARG A 42 -5.91 22.86 9.69
N TYR A 43 -7.22 22.76 9.80
CA TYR A 43 -7.98 21.59 9.34
C TYR A 43 -7.74 21.29 7.84
N ASP A 44 -7.44 22.30 7.02
CA ASP A 44 -7.11 22.10 5.60
C ASP A 44 -5.83 21.29 5.38
N ALA A 45 -4.84 21.41 6.27
CA ALA A 45 -3.62 20.62 6.21
C ALA A 45 -3.87 19.15 6.60
N TYR A 46 -4.69 18.90 7.62
CA TYR A 46 -5.14 17.55 7.97
C TYR A 46 -5.92 16.89 6.82
N ILE A 47 -6.85 17.60 6.15
CA ILE A 47 -7.54 17.06 4.97
C ILE A 47 -6.54 16.62 3.90
N ARG A 48 -5.57 17.48 3.58
CA ARG A 48 -4.57 17.20 2.53
C ARG A 48 -3.70 16.01 2.89
N ARG A 49 -3.23 15.94 4.13
CA ARG A 49 -2.39 14.86 4.62
C ARG A 49 -3.16 13.53 4.70
N GLY A 50 -4.40 13.55 5.20
CA GLY A 50 -5.30 12.40 5.22
C GLY A 50 -5.58 11.84 3.83
N ILE A 51 -5.81 12.69 2.82
CA ILE A 51 -5.96 12.23 1.42
C ILE A 51 -4.68 11.57 0.90
N CYS A 52 -3.51 12.09 1.28
CA CYS A 52 -2.24 11.48 0.91
C CYS A 52 -2.05 10.11 1.56
N TYR A 53 -2.33 9.99 2.86
CA TYR A 53 -2.31 8.72 3.57
C TYR A 53 -3.29 7.70 2.97
N GLN A 54 -4.53 8.12 2.69
CA GLN A 54 -5.55 7.26 2.07
C GLN A 54 -5.10 6.70 0.71
N LYS A 55 -4.57 7.56 -0.17
CA LYS A 55 -4.06 7.14 -1.49
C LYS A 55 -2.84 6.23 -1.39
N GLN A 56 -2.12 6.31 -0.28
CA GLN A 56 -0.99 5.44 0.08
C GLN A 56 -1.41 4.33 1.05
N TRP A 57 -2.70 4.02 1.18
CA TRP A 57 -3.21 2.90 1.99
C TRP A 57 -2.70 2.85 3.45
N TYR A 58 -2.30 4.01 3.98
CA TYR A 58 -2.08 4.25 5.40
C TYR A 58 -3.42 4.67 6.02
N LEU A 59 -4.35 3.70 6.08
CA LEU A 59 -5.75 3.97 6.40
C LEU A 59 -5.95 4.47 7.84
N ASP A 60 -5.14 4.00 8.79
CA ASP A 60 -5.22 4.46 10.19
C ASP A 60 -4.78 5.91 10.35
N ASP A 61 -3.70 6.33 9.69
CA ASP A 61 -3.24 7.72 9.68
C ASP A 61 -4.25 8.64 8.98
N ALA A 62 -4.83 8.15 7.87
CA ALA A 62 -5.89 8.86 7.16
C ALA A 62 -7.14 9.06 8.03
N GLU A 63 -7.57 8.02 8.73
CA GLU A 63 -8.70 8.07 9.67
C GLU A 63 -8.47 9.12 10.75
N GLN A 64 -7.30 9.10 11.41
CA GLN A 64 -6.95 10.06 12.46
C GLN A 64 -6.98 11.50 11.93
N ASP A 65 -6.42 11.75 10.75
CA ASP A 65 -6.42 13.07 10.13
C ASP A 65 -7.85 13.54 9.80
N PHE A 66 -8.71 12.68 9.25
CA PHE A 66 -10.09 13.07 8.96
C PHE A 66 -10.95 13.26 10.21
N GLN A 67 -10.77 12.43 11.24
CA GLN A 67 -11.40 12.65 12.54
C GLN A 67 -10.97 14.00 13.13
N LYS A 68 -9.68 14.35 13.03
CA LYS A 68 -9.19 15.64 13.51
C LYS A 68 -9.83 16.82 12.78
N VAL A 69 -10.11 16.68 11.48
CA VAL A 69 -10.84 17.70 10.72
C VAL A 69 -12.26 17.87 11.24
N LEU A 70 -12.95 16.78 11.57
CA LEU A 70 -14.32 16.83 12.10
C LEU A 70 -14.37 17.36 13.54
N GLU A 71 -13.32 17.18 14.34
CA GLU A 71 -13.18 17.85 15.64
C GLU A 71 -13.07 19.38 15.48
N LEU A 72 -12.23 19.84 14.54
CA LEU A 72 -11.97 21.27 14.30
C LEU A 72 -13.10 21.95 13.51
N ASN A 73 -13.77 21.21 12.63
CA ASN A 73 -14.84 21.67 11.76
C ASN A 73 -15.87 20.54 11.54
N PRO A 74 -16.85 20.38 12.47
CA PRO A 74 -17.83 19.30 12.43
C PRO A 74 -18.69 19.24 11.15
N GLY A 75 -18.84 20.35 10.43
CA GLY A 75 -19.62 20.42 9.20
C GLY A 75 -18.82 20.09 7.92
N ASN A 76 -17.57 19.63 8.05
CA ASN A 76 -16.71 19.39 6.90
C ASN A 76 -17.09 18.12 6.15
N ARG A 77 -17.91 18.27 5.11
CA ARG A 77 -18.37 17.15 4.27
C ARG A 77 -17.24 16.36 3.61
N ILE A 78 -16.16 17.02 3.18
CA ILE A 78 -15.02 16.33 2.55
C ILE A 78 -14.39 15.33 3.52
N ALA A 79 -14.20 15.73 4.78
CA ALA A 79 -13.65 14.82 5.79
C ALA A 79 -14.63 13.72 6.17
N ALA A 80 -15.93 14.01 6.26
CA ALA A 80 -16.95 13.00 6.53
C ALA A 80 -16.98 11.92 5.43
N ASP A 81 -17.08 12.34 4.15
CA ASP A 81 -17.12 11.43 3.00
C ASP A 81 -15.83 10.58 2.92
N ARG A 82 -14.66 11.21 3.14
CA ARG A 82 -13.37 10.52 3.12
C ARG A 82 -13.18 9.55 4.29
N LEU A 83 -13.68 9.90 5.48
CA LEU A 83 -13.65 9.03 6.63
C LEU A 83 -14.52 7.78 6.39
N GLU A 84 -15.70 7.95 5.78
CA GLU A 84 -16.56 6.84 5.37
C GLU A 84 -15.82 5.89 4.40
N GLU A 85 -15.23 6.42 3.33
CA GLU A 85 -14.43 5.63 2.37
C GLU A 85 -13.26 4.86 3.05
N VAL A 86 -12.60 5.50 4.02
CA VAL A 86 -11.50 4.86 4.79
C VAL A 86 -12.04 3.72 5.64
N MET A 87 -13.17 3.92 6.32
CA MET A 87 -13.80 2.88 7.15
C MET A 87 -14.29 1.70 6.32
N GLU A 88 -14.86 1.94 5.14
CA GLU A 88 -15.22 0.89 4.19
C GLU A 88 -14.00 0.07 3.77
N SER A 89 -12.91 0.75 3.41
CA SER A 89 -11.65 0.10 3.01
C SER A 89 -11.07 -0.76 4.14
N LYS A 90 -11.12 -0.27 5.38
CA LYS A 90 -10.67 -1.03 6.57
C LYS A 90 -11.56 -2.24 6.84
N ALA A 91 -12.88 -2.10 6.69
CA ALA A 91 -13.82 -3.20 6.85
C ALA A 91 -13.60 -4.29 5.79
N GLU A 92 -13.34 -3.93 4.54
CA GLU A 92 -13.00 -4.89 3.48
C GLU A 92 -11.73 -5.67 3.80
N ILE A 93 -10.67 -4.99 4.27
CA ILE A 93 -9.43 -5.65 4.72
C ILE A 93 -9.72 -6.66 5.83
N GLU A 94 -10.55 -6.30 6.81
CA GLU A 94 -10.89 -7.18 7.92
C GLU A 94 -11.68 -8.42 7.46
N ILE A 95 -12.61 -8.25 6.52
CA ILE A 95 -13.32 -9.37 5.90
C ILE A 95 -12.34 -10.31 5.18
N LEU A 96 -11.36 -9.76 4.46
CA LEU A 96 -10.35 -10.57 3.76
C LEU A 96 -9.46 -11.34 4.74
N LYS A 97 -9.02 -10.72 5.84
CA LYS A 97 -8.28 -11.40 6.91
C LYS A 97 -9.06 -12.58 7.48
N GLN A 98 -10.35 -12.39 7.76
CA GLN A 98 -11.20 -13.45 8.29
C GLN A 98 -11.37 -14.60 7.29
N LYS A 99 -11.57 -14.31 6.01
CA LYS A 99 -11.65 -15.32 4.95
C LYS A 99 -10.34 -16.12 4.85
N GLN A 100 -9.20 -15.44 4.82
CA GLN A 100 -7.89 -16.08 4.79
C GLN A 100 -7.70 -17.03 5.98
N LYS A 101 -8.01 -16.57 7.20
CA LYS A 101 -7.93 -17.40 8.40
C LYS A 101 -8.85 -18.62 8.33
N ALA A 102 -10.07 -18.46 7.81
CA ALA A 102 -11.01 -19.55 7.63
C ALA A 102 -10.51 -20.58 6.61
N ASP A 103 -9.89 -20.14 5.52
CA ASP A 103 -9.31 -21.03 4.51
C ASP A 103 -8.10 -21.80 5.07
N THR A 104 -7.23 -21.15 5.85
CA THR A 104 -6.13 -21.82 6.57
C THR A 104 -6.65 -22.88 7.54
N LEU A 105 -7.71 -22.59 8.30
CA LEU A 105 -8.33 -23.55 9.23
C LEU A 105 -8.99 -24.74 8.49
N LYS A 106 -9.69 -24.49 7.39
CA LYS A 106 -10.27 -25.55 6.55
C LYS A 106 -9.20 -26.45 5.94
N PHE A 107 -8.10 -25.85 5.48
CA PHE A 107 -6.97 -26.58 4.95
C PHE A 107 -6.32 -27.46 6.01
N GLN A 108 -6.02 -26.92 7.20
CA GLN A 108 -5.43 -27.67 8.32
C GLN A 108 -6.34 -28.82 8.81
N SER A 109 -7.65 -28.59 8.91
CA SER A 109 -8.61 -29.62 9.30
C SER A 109 -8.76 -30.72 8.24
N SER A 110 -8.60 -30.39 6.96
CA SER A 110 -8.54 -31.37 5.86
C SER A 110 -7.22 -32.17 5.82
N PHE A 111 -6.16 -31.67 6.49
CA PHE A 111 -4.81 -32.26 6.52
C PHE A 111 -4.54 -33.20 7.71
N SER A 112 -5.54 -33.46 8.56
CA SER A 112 -5.39 -34.37 9.71
C SER A 112 -5.20 -35.86 9.33
N SER A 113 -4.97 -36.17 8.04
CA SER A 113 -4.75 -37.54 7.54
C SER A 113 -3.47 -37.77 6.72
N SER A 114 -2.53 -36.83 6.61
CA SER A 114 -1.19 -37.17 6.06
C SER A 114 -0.12 -36.13 6.39
N GLN A 115 1.00 -36.58 6.98
CA GLN A 115 2.22 -35.79 7.14
C GLN A 115 2.86 -35.51 5.76
N ASN A 116 3.29 -34.28 5.49
CA ASN A 116 4.72 -33.90 5.49
C ASN A 116 4.96 -32.42 5.11
N SER A 117 6.17 -31.96 5.42
CA SER A 117 6.78 -30.63 5.24
C SER A 117 6.59 -29.93 3.89
N PHE A 118 6.12 -28.67 3.92
CA PHE A 118 6.18 -27.75 2.78
C PHE A 118 7.65 -27.41 2.43
N SER A 119 8.04 -27.70 1.19
CA SER A 119 9.33 -27.30 0.61
C SER A 119 9.14 -26.01 -0.19
N THR A 120 10.12 -25.10 -0.13
CA THR A 120 10.19 -23.89 -0.96
C THR A 120 10.25 -24.18 -2.47
N SER A 121 10.38 -25.44 -2.88
CA SER A 121 10.36 -25.87 -4.30
C SER A 121 8.95 -25.93 -4.92
N ASP A 122 7.88 -25.86 -4.13
CA ASP A 122 6.51 -26.01 -4.64
C ASP A 122 5.96 -24.70 -5.24
N TYR A 123 6.58 -23.56 -4.92
CA TYR A 123 6.33 -22.31 -5.62
C TYR A 123 7.12 -22.30 -6.93
N HIS A 124 6.38 -22.23 -8.03
CA HIS A 124 6.86 -22.46 -9.40
C HIS A 124 8.23 -21.82 -9.68
N ASP A 125 9.10 -22.60 -10.33
CA ASP A 125 10.34 -22.09 -10.92
C ASP A 125 10.00 -21.07 -12.02
N PHE A 126 9.97 -19.79 -11.66
CA PHE A 126 9.74 -18.67 -12.56
C PHE A 126 10.98 -18.32 -13.42
N SER A 127 11.94 -19.24 -13.59
CA SER A 127 13.16 -19.02 -14.38
C SER A 127 12.91 -18.83 -15.89
N LEU A 128 11.73 -19.13 -16.41
CA LEU A 128 11.47 -19.05 -17.86
C LEU A 128 10.43 -17.98 -18.17
N GLY A 129 10.93 -16.90 -18.75
CA GLY A 129 10.26 -15.61 -18.80
C GLY A 129 9.07 -15.56 -19.75
N TRP A 130 7.90 -15.21 -19.22
CA TRP A 130 6.91 -14.35 -19.89
C TRP A 130 6.16 -13.54 -18.82
N ARG A 131 6.69 -12.34 -18.48
CA ARG A 131 6.12 -11.45 -17.44
C ARG A 131 4.65 -11.03 -17.67
N LYS A 132 4.13 -11.21 -18.89
CA LYS A 132 2.75 -10.86 -19.26
C LYS A 132 1.73 -11.97 -18.99
N GLU A 133 2.15 -13.12 -18.46
CA GLU A 133 1.26 -14.27 -18.28
C GLU A 133 0.98 -14.65 -16.82
N THR A 134 1.62 -14.00 -15.85
CA THR A 134 1.34 -14.29 -14.43
C THR A 134 -0.15 -14.03 -14.14
N PRO A 135 -0.80 -14.85 -13.30
CA PRO A 135 -2.18 -14.61 -12.90
C PRO A 135 -2.39 -13.20 -12.35
N LEU A 136 -1.43 -12.70 -11.57
CA LEU A 136 -1.44 -11.34 -11.02
C LEU A 136 -1.45 -10.26 -12.14
N TYR A 137 -0.64 -10.41 -13.18
CA TYR A 137 -0.65 -9.50 -14.33
C TYR A 137 -1.98 -9.54 -15.09
N LYS A 138 -2.55 -10.74 -15.28
CA LYS A 138 -3.87 -10.95 -15.93
C LYS A 138 -5.01 -10.28 -15.15
N LEU A 139 -4.88 -10.17 -13.83
CA LEU A 139 -5.80 -9.41 -12.98
C LEU A 139 -5.59 -7.89 -13.05
N GLY A 140 -4.62 -7.42 -13.83
CA GLY A 140 -4.40 -6.00 -14.14
C GLY A 140 -3.35 -5.32 -13.25
N TYR A 141 -2.68 -6.07 -12.38
CA TYR A 141 -1.59 -5.57 -11.54
C TYR A 141 -0.36 -5.25 -12.38
N LYS A 142 0.08 -3.99 -12.34
CA LYS A 142 1.29 -3.50 -13.02
C LYS A 142 1.79 -2.23 -12.34
N ILE A 143 3.10 -2.03 -12.33
CA ILE A 143 3.72 -0.80 -11.83
C ILE A 143 3.45 0.37 -12.78
N THR A 144 3.79 0.19 -14.06
CA THR A 144 3.72 1.28 -15.03
C THR A 144 2.28 1.67 -15.34
N GLY A 145 1.99 2.96 -15.22
CA GLY A 145 0.67 3.53 -15.56
C GLY A 145 -0.42 3.23 -14.54
N ARG A 146 -0.06 2.87 -13.29
CA ARG A 146 -1.00 2.71 -12.19
C ARG A 146 -0.49 3.47 -10.96
N SER A 147 -1.38 4.20 -10.29
CA SER A 147 -1.07 4.72 -8.96
C SER A 147 -1.05 3.60 -7.92
N ARG A 148 -0.38 3.81 -6.78
CA ARG A 148 -0.45 2.90 -5.62
C ARG A 148 -1.90 2.55 -5.28
N HIS A 149 -2.76 3.55 -5.15
CA HIS A 149 -4.18 3.34 -4.90
C HIS A 149 -4.82 2.36 -5.89
N GLN A 150 -4.60 2.53 -7.19
CA GLN A 150 -5.15 1.61 -8.21
C GLN A 150 -4.55 0.21 -8.13
N ARG A 151 -3.25 0.08 -7.85
CA ARG A 151 -2.60 -1.23 -7.67
C ARG A 151 -3.18 -1.96 -6.47
N TRP A 152 -3.38 -1.24 -5.37
CA TRP A 152 -3.99 -1.79 -4.16
C TRP A 152 -5.44 -2.20 -4.34
N GLN A 153 -6.26 -1.41 -5.04
CA GLN A 153 -7.63 -1.83 -5.42
C GLN A 153 -7.62 -3.14 -6.22
N ILE A 154 -6.61 -3.39 -7.06
CA ILE A 154 -6.45 -4.68 -7.75
C ILE A 154 -6.02 -5.79 -6.77
N LEU A 155 -5.05 -5.51 -5.89
CA LEU A 155 -4.56 -6.48 -4.92
C LEU A 155 -5.68 -6.95 -3.98
N ILE A 156 -6.38 -6.00 -3.35
CA ILE A 156 -7.43 -6.25 -2.36
C ILE A 156 -8.67 -6.88 -3.00
N ASN A 157 -9.19 -6.28 -4.07
CA ASN A 157 -10.54 -6.63 -4.54
C ASN A 157 -10.52 -7.76 -5.58
N ARG A 158 -9.34 -8.09 -6.13
CA ARG A 158 -9.22 -9.08 -7.21
C ARG A 158 -8.17 -10.14 -6.94
N ALA A 159 -6.95 -9.75 -6.59
CA ALA A 159 -5.83 -10.69 -6.50
C ALA A 159 -5.91 -11.57 -5.26
N LEU A 160 -6.04 -10.99 -4.07
CA LEU A 160 -6.13 -11.75 -2.82
C LEU A 160 -7.33 -12.72 -2.80
N PRO A 161 -8.54 -12.35 -3.24
CA PRO A 161 -9.68 -13.26 -3.27
C PRO A 161 -9.53 -14.44 -4.24
N GLN A 162 -8.74 -14.30 -5.30
CA GLN A 162 -8.60 -15.33 -6.34
C GLN A 162 -7.34 -16.17 -6.24
N LEU A 163 -6.23 -15.56 -5.80
CA LEU A 163 -4.90 -16.18 -5.79
C LEU A 163 -4.41 -16.50 -4.38
N GLY A 164 -4.94 -15.82 -3.35
CA GLY A 164 -4.44 -15.89 -1.99
C GLY A 164 -3.16 -15.08 -1.77
N LEU A 165 -2.84 -14.82 -0.50
CA LEU A 165 -1.71 -13.96 -0.11
C LEU A 165 -0.37 -14.52 -0.57
N ALA A 166 -0.14 -15.82 -0.44
CA ALA A 166 1.16 -16.42 -0.73
C ALA A 166 1.51 -16.30 -2.22
N GLU A 167 0.62 -16.70 -3.13
CA GLU A 167 0.84 -16.58 -4.57
C GLU A 167 1.11 -15.13 -5.02
N VAL A 168 0.36 -14.18 -4.45
CA VAL A 168 0.56 -12.75 -4.71
C VAL A 168 1.94 -12.30 -4.23
N ALA A 169 2.32 -12.64 -2.99
CA ALA A 169 3.60 -12.24 -2.41
C ALA A 169 4.78 -12.83 -3.19
N TYR A 170 4.77 -14.14 -3.50
CA TYR A 170 5.83 -14.80 -4.27
C TYR A 170 5.93 -14.22 -5.69
N THR A 171 4.80 -13.93 -6.34
CA THR A 171 4.81 -13.30 -7.67
C THR A 171 5.48 -11.91 -7.65
N ILE A 172 5.15 -11.08 -6.65
CA ILE A 172 5.75 -9.74 -6.52
C ILE A 172 7.24 -9.83 -6.18
N ALA A 173 7.62 -10.70 -5.24
CA ALA A 173 9.02 -10.91 -4.85
C ALA A 173 9.87 -11.39 -6.04
N ASN A 174 9.36 -12.34 -6.83
CA ASN A 174 10.06 -12.81 -8.02
C ASN A 174 10.20 -11.71 -9.09
N ASN A 175 9.16 -10.89 -9.32
CA ASN A 175 9.25 -9.76 -10.24
C ASN A 175 10.38 -8.80 -9.89
N ARG A 176 10.55 -8.53 -8.59
CA ARG A 176 11.63 -7.71 -8.04
C ARG A 176 12.99 -8.40 -8.23
N ARG A 177 13.14 -9.65 -7.78
CA ARG A 177 14.40 -10.43 -7.89
C ARG A 177 14.91 -10.44 -9.32
N VAL A 178 14.07 -10.79 -10.29
CA VAL A 178 14.46 -10.85 -11.71
C VAL A 178 14.84 -9.47 -12.27
N LYS A 179 14.32 -8.36 -11.72
CA LYS A 179 14.76 -7.01 -12.13
C LYS A 179 16.06 -6.57 -11.50
N LYS A 180 16.46 -7.13 -10.36
CA LYS A 180 17.77 -6.89 -9.75
C LYS A 180 18.90 -7.73 -10.37
N LEU A 181 18.59 -8.85 -11.05
CA LEU A 181 19.61 -9.75 -11.61
C LEU A 181 20.62 -9.07 -12.57
N PRO A 182 20.23 -8.16 -13.49
CA PRO A 182 21.21 -7.48 -14.34
C PRO A 182 22.11 -6.54 -13.52
N ASN A 183 23.35 -6.35 -13.94
CA ASN A 183 24.33 -5.49 -13.24
C ASN A 183 23.84 -4.03 -13.07
N ASP A 184 23.07 -3.50 -14.02
CA ASP A 184 22.45 -2.17 -13.98
C ASP A 184 21.00 -2.20 -13.44
N GLY A 185 20.52 -3.37 -13.01
CA GLY A 185 19.12 -3.62 -12.73
C GLY A 185 18.56 -2.81 -11.57
N GLU A 186 19.34 -2.64 -10.49
CA GLU A 186 18.93 -1.85 -9.34
C GLU A 186 18.68 -0.39 -9.70
N GLU A 187 19.57 0.21 -10.48
CA GLU A 187 19.44 1.60 -10.94
C GLU A 187 18.34 1.73 -12.00
N ARG A 188 18.40 0.89 -13.04
CA ARG A 188 17.47 0.93 -14.17
C ARG A 188 16.01 0.70 -13.78
N TYR A 189 15.78 -0.14 -12.77
CA TYR A 189 14.44 -0.51 -12.32
C TYR A 189 14.11 0.00 -10.92
N ALA A 190 14.87 0.95 -10.38
CA ALA A 190 14.72 1.48 -9.02
C ALA A 190 13.26 1.82 -8.67
N HIS A 191 12.56 2.53 -9.55
CA HIS A 191 11.14 2.87 -9.34
C HIS A 191 10.26 1.62 -9.20
N ALA A 192 10.38 0.65 -10.10
CA ALA A 192 9.56 -0.56 -10.04
C ALA A 192 9.91 -1.45 -8.84
N ILE A 193 11.19 -1.52 -8.50
CA ILE A 193 11.69 -2.22 -7.30
C ILE A 193 11.07 -1.60 -6.06
N GLY A 194 11.14 -0.28 -5.89
CA GLY A 194 10.55 0.42 -4.74
C GLY A 194 9.02 0.24 -4.67
N GLU A 195 8.33 0.26 -5.80
CA GLU A 195 6.87 0.05 -5.81
C GLU A 195 6.45 -1.40 -5.49
N TRP A 196 7.28 -2.40 -5.82
CA TRP A 196 7.08 -3.79 -5.40
C TRP A 196 7.43 -4.00 -3.92
N GLU A 197 8.51 -3.37 -3.43
CA GLU A 197 8.88 -3.40 -2.02
C GLU A 197 7.80 -2.80 -1.14
N TYR A 198 7.26 -1.65 -1.54
CA TYR A 198 6.14 -1.02 -0.86
C TYR A 198 4.91 -1.95 -0.81
N ASP A 199 4.53 -2.57 -1.94
CA ASP A 199 3.38 -3.48 -1.96
C ASP A 199 3.60 -4.71 -1.09
N LEU A 200 4.79 -5.31 -1.14
CA LEU A 200 5.14 -6.47 -0.30
C LEU A 200 5.11 -6.10 1.19
N ALA A 201 5.71 -4.98 1.58
CA ALA A 201 5.74 -4.54 2.96
C ALA A 201 4.32 -4.35 3.51
N ARG A 202 3.46 -3.68 2.74
CA ARG A 202 2.06 -3.44 3.14
C ARG A 202 1.22 -4.72 3.12
N LEU A 203 1.42 -5.62 2.16
CA LEU A 203 0.74 -6.93 2.16
C LEU A 203 1.14 -7.75 3.39
N LYS A 204 2.42 -7.71 3.76
CA LYS A 204 2.93 -8.39 4.95
C LYS A 204 2.30 -7.81 6.22
N GLU A 205 2.39 -6.50 6.38
CA GLU A 205 1.84 -5.79 7.54
C GLU A 205 0.35 -6.03 7.72
N LEU A 206 -0.42 -6.01 6.62
CA LEU A 206 -1.86 -6.12 6.68
C LEU A 206 -2.36 -7.56 6.74
N PHE A 207 -1.74 -8.53 6.07
CA PHE A 207 -2.36 -9.85 5.88
C PHE A 207 -1.52 -11.05 6.34
N TYR A 208 -0.23 -10.85 6.63
CA TYR A 208 0.62 -11.98 6.98
C TYR A 208 0.46 -12.38 8.45
N ASP A 209 0.07 -13.63 8.68
CA ASP A 209 -0.18 -14.22 9.99
C ASP A 209 0.84 -15.31 10.37
N GLY A 210 1.87 -15.54 9.54
CA GLY A 210 2.86 -16.60 9.75
C GLY A 210 2.48 -17.96 9.15
N SER A 211 1.39 -18.05 8.38
CA SER A 211 0.90 -19.31 7.80
C SER A 211 1.79 -19.95 6.71
N PHE A 212 2.77 -19.23 6.16
CA PHE A 212 3.73 -19.72 5.17
C PHE A 212 5.07 -18.96 5.28
N PHE A 213 6.12 -19.40 4.60
CA PHE A 213 7.37 -18.64 4.58
C PHE A 213 7.23 -17.38 3.72
N TRP A 214 7.35 -16.20 4.32
CA TRP A 214 7.31 -14.96 3.54
C TRP A 214 8.50 -14.91 2.55
N PRO A 215 8.28 -14.63 1.25
CA PRO A 215 9.35 -14.71 0.25
C PRO A 215 10.49 -13.74 0.56
N SER A 216 11.71 -14.23 0.42
CA SER A 216 12.89 -13.37 0.49
C SER A 216 12.87 -12.36 -0.66
N THR A 217 13.19 -11.12 -0.33
CA THR A 217 13.43 -10.09 -1.33
C THR A 217 14.92 -9.92 -1.62
N GLU A 218 15.82 -10.60 -0.95
CA GLU A 218 17.26 -10.46 -1.25
C GLU A 218 17.66 -11.36 -2.43
N VAL A 219 18.63 -10.90 -3.22
CA VAL A 219 19.28 -11.73 -4.24
C VAL A 219 20.51 -12.28 -3.52
N GLU A 220 20.56 -13.59 -3.29
CA GLU A 220 21.78 -14.27 -2.81
C GLU A 220 22.91 -14.20 -3.85
#